data_AF-A0A9W3H592-F1
#
_entry.id   AF-A0A9W3H592-F1
#
_cell.length_a   1.000
_cell.length_b   1.000
_cell.length_c   1.000
_cell.angle_alpha   90.00
_cell.angle_beta   90.00
_cell.angle_gamma   90.00
#
_symmetry.space_group_name_H-M   'P 1'
#
loop_
_entity.id
_entity.type
_entity.pdbx_description
1 polymer ?
#
loop_
_entity_poly.entity_id
_entity_poly.type
_entity_poly.pdbx_seq_one_letter_code
_entity_poly.pdbx_strand_id
1 'polypeptide(L)'
;MPRAAPSRAQHMGTKEEFVKVRKYDLERLTTEVMQIRDFLPRILNGEVLESFQKLKTVEKNLERKEQELERLRMDCEHFKARLESVQADSLREKKEKLALRQQLNEARQQLLQQADYCTEMGAAACTILWGVSSSEEVVKAILAGDKALKFFNITGQTMESFVKSLDGDVKELDSDENQFVFALAGIVTNVAAVACGREFLVTSSRVLLDTILQLLGDLKPGQCTRLKVLMLMSLYNVSINLKGLKYISESPGFIPLLWWLLSDPDAEVCLHVLRLVQSVVLEPEVFSKAASEFRSSLPLQRIRAMSESRNSHLQTAARELLEDLRALEHDA
;
A
#
# COMPACT_ATOMS: atom_id res chain seq x y z
N MET A 1 -61.86 56.08 40.85
CA MET A 1 -63.28 56.26 40.48
C MET A 1 -63.95 54.91 40.48
N PRO A 2 -65.20 54.72 40.93
CA PRO A 2 -66.06 55.42 41.89
C PRO A 2 -66.44 54.46 43.06
N ARG A 3 -67.16 54.77 44.15
CA ARG A 3 -67.84 55.97 44.63
C ARG A 3 -67.99 55.83 46.16
N ALA A 4 -67.71 56.94 46.85
CA ALA A 4 -68.19 57.25 48.21
C ALA A 4 -69.74 57.32 48.23
N ALA A 5 -70.47 57.23 49.34
CA ALA A 5 -70.39 58.08 50.54
C ALA A 5 -71.44 57.59 51.59
N PRO A 6 -71.76 58.32 52.68
CA PRO A 6 -71.15 58.16 54.00
C PRO A 6 -72.19 58.00 55.15
N SER A 7 -71.73 57.76 56.38
CA SER A 7 -72.57 57.99 57.57
C SER A 7 -71.73 58.41 58.78
N ARG A 8 -71.70 59.74 58.99
CA ARG A 8 -71.47 60.51 60.22
C ARG A 8 -70.75 59.83 61.39
N ALA A 9 -69.50 60.24 61.59
CA ALA A 9 -68.82 60.20 62.88
C ALA A 9 -69.35 61.32 63.79
N GLN A 10 -69.88 60.96 64.96
CA GLN A 10 -70.01 61.86 66.10
C GLN A 10 -68.69 61.84 66.88
N HIS A 11 -68.13 63.03 67.11
CA HIS A 11 -67.03 63.29 68.02
C HIS A 11 -67.36 62.86 69.46
N MET A 12 -66.48 62.10 70.10
CA MET A 12 -66.20 62.22 71.54
C MET A 12 -64.73 61.85 71.81
N GLY A 13 -64.01 62.76 72.48
CA GLY A 13 -62.57 62.71 72.70
C GLY A 13 -62.06 61.61 73.65
N THR A 14 -60.82 61.19 73.41
CA THR A 14 -60.02 60.22 74.18
C THR A 14 -59.53 60.83 75.50
N LYS A 15 -59.97 60.25 76.62
CA LYS A 15 -59.36 60.41 77.95
C LYS A 15 -58.29 59.33 78.13
N GLU A 16 -57.18 59.66 78.80
CA GLU A 16 -56.18 58.67 79.24
C GLU A 16 -56.87 57.57 80.07
N GLU A 17 -56.92 56.36 79.52
CA GLU A 17 -57.52 55.18 80.16
C GLU A 17 -56.55 54.59 81.18
N PHE A 18 -56.60 55.11 82.40
CA PHE A 18 -56.05 54.39 83.56
C PHE A 18 -56.99 53.23 83.89
N VAL A 19 -56.58 52.02 83.53
CA VAL A 19 -57.31 50.80 83.91
C VAL A 19 -57.05 50.55 85.40
N LYS A 20 -58.11 50.66 86.21
CA LYS A 20 -58.04 50.40 87.66
C LYS A 20 -58.01 48.89 87.90
N VAL A 21 -56.80 48.34 87.99
CA VAL A 21 -56.57 46.91 88.26
C VAL A 21 -56.66 46.64 89.76
N ARG A 22 -57.30 45.54 90.16
CA ARG A 22 -57.31 45.14 91.58
C ARG A 22 -55.89 44.74 91.96
N LYS A 23 -55.41 45.21 93.12
CA LYS A 23 -54.07 44.90 93.63
C LYS A 23 -53.76 43.39 93.62
N TYR A 24 -54.77 42.58 93.96
CA TYR A 24 -54.70 41.12 93.90
C TYR A 24 -54.36 40.58 92.51
N ASP A 25 -54.93 41.14 91.44
CA ASP A 25 -54.69 40.70 90.07
C ASP A 25 -53.26 41.04 89.62
N LEU A 26 -52.73 42.20 90.06
CA LEU A 26 -51.35 42.61 89.79
C LEU A 26 -50.33 41.75 90.55
N GLU A 27 -50.61 41.43 91.81
CA GLU A 27 -49.78 40.55 92.64
C GLU A 27 -49.80 39.12 92.12
N ARG A 28 -50.96 38.64 91.67
CA ARG A 28 -51.10 37.33 91.03
C ARG A 28 -50.31 37.26 89.73
N LEU A 29 -50.42 38.27 88.86
CA LEU A 29 -49.62 38.35 87.63
C LEU A 29 -48.12 38.39 87.96
N THR A 30 -47.72 39.14 88.98
CA THR A 30 -46.31 39.19 89.42
C THR A 30 -45.82 37.83 89.89
N THR A 31 -46.66 37.09 90.62
CA THR A 31 -46.35 35.75 91.12
C THR A 31 -46.28 34.73 89.98
N GLU A 32 -47.22 34.78 89.03
CA GLU A 32 -47.21 33.96 87.82
C GLU A 32 -45.96 34.25 86.97
N VAL A 33 -45.58 35.52 86.81
CA VAL A 33 -44.35 35.92 86.09
C VAL A 33 -43.09 35.46 86.84
N MET A 34 -43.05 35.55 88.17
CA MET A 34 -41.92 35.05 88.96
C MET A 34 -41.81 33.52 88.89
N GLN A 35 -42.92 32.80 88.99
CA GLN A 35 -42.96 31.35 88.82
C GLN A 35 -42.46 30.97 87.41
N ILE A 36 -42.93 31.65 86.37
CA ILE A 36 -42.43 31.43 85.01
C ILE A 36 -40.92 31.69 84.96
N ARG A 37 -40.43 32.81 85.52
CA ARG A 37 -39.00 33.14 85.54
C ARG A 37 -38.14 32.09 86.26
N ASP A 38 -38.66 31.48 87.32
CA ASP A 38 -37.94 30.51 88.13
C ASP A 38 -38.04 29.07 87.55
N PHE A 39 -39.15 28.73 86.88
CA PHE A 39 -39.36 27.42 86.25
C PHE A 39 -38.76 27.32 84.84
N LEU A 40 -38.77 28.40 84.04
CA LEU A 40 -38.31 28.38 82.65
C LEU A 40 -36.88 27.83 82.50
N PRO A 41 -35.88 28.26 83.31
CA PRO A 41 -34.50 27.79 83.17
C PRO A 41 -34.29 26.33 83.62
N ARG A 42 -35.20 25.80 84.45
CA ARG A 42 -35.17 24.38 84.88
C ARG A 42 -35.67 23.44 83.78
N ILE A 43 -36.53 23.95 82.89
CA ILE A 43 -37.10 23.21 81.76
C ILE A 43 -36.29 23.45 80.48
N LEU A 44 -35.95 24.71 80.20
CA LEU A 44 -35.04 25.14 79.13
C LEU A 44 -33.63 25.34 79.70
N ASN A 45 -33.02 24.24 80.15
CA ASN A 45 -31.64 24.25 80.60
C ASN A 45 -30.66 24.22 79.41
N GLY A 46 -29.38 24.51 79.67
CA GLY A 46 -28.34 24.53 78.63
C GLY A 46 -28.20 23.21 77.85
N GLU A 47 -28.46 22.07 78.48
CA GLU A 47 -28.39 20.74 77.86
C GLU A 47 -29.51 20.50 76.83
N VAL A 48 -30.73 20.96 77.11
CA VAL A 48 -31.87 20.91 76.16
C VAL A 48 -31.62 21.81 74.96
N LEU A 49 -31.09 23.03 75.20
CA LEU A 49 -30.69 23.96 74.14
C LEU A 49 -29.55 23.40 73.27
N GLU A 50 -28.53 22.78 73.89
CA GLU A 50 -27.41 22.14 73.18
C GLU A 50 -27.90 20.92 72.38
N SER A 51 -28.81 20.12 72.93
CA SER A 51 -29.43 19.00 72.23
C SER A 51 -30.24 19.45 71.01
N PHE A 52 -30.96 20.57 71.11
CA PHE A 52 -31.67 21.15 69.97
C PHE A 52 -30.72 21.67 68.88
N GLN A 53 -29.60 22.29 69.27
CA GLN A 53 -28.55 22.70 68.33
C GLN A 53 -27.87 21.51 67.64
N LYS A 54 -27.60 20.43 68.38
CA LYS A 54 -27.10 19.16 67.83
C LYS A 54 -28.10 18.54 66.87
N LEU A 55 -29.38 18.48 67.23
CA LEU A 55 -30.45 17.96 66.38
C LEU A 55 -30.55 18.74 65.06
N LYS A 56 -30.54 20.08 65.14
CA LYS A 56 -30.54 20.95 63.95
C LYS A 56 -29.31 20.74 63.05
N THR A 57 -28.16 20.42 63.65
CA THR A 57 -26.93 20.10 62.89
C THR A 57 -27.04 18.73 62.22
N VAL A 58 -27.62 17.73 62.91
CA VAL A 58 -27.87 16.39 62.35
C VAL A 58 -28.90 16.46 61.22
N GLU A 59 -29.98 17.21 61.38
CA GLU A 59 -31.02 17.42 60.36
C GLU A 59 -30.42 18.04 59.08
N LYS A 60 -29.63 19.11 59.22
CA LYS A 60 -28.92 19.71 58.08
C LYS A 60 -27.94 18.74 57.41
N ASN A 61 -27.27 17.89 58.19
CA ASN A 61 -26.38 16.86 57.64
C ASN A 61 -27.16 15.76 56.92
N LEU A 62 -28.34 15.39 57.42
CA LEU A 62 -29.24 14.41 56.80
C LEU A 62 -29.74 14.93 55.45
N GLU A 63 -30.25 16.17 55.39
CA GLU A 63 -30.66 16.81 54.14
C GLU A 63 -29.52 16.84 53.10
N ARG A 64 -28.30 17.17 53.54
CA ARG A 64 -27.12 17.16 52.67
C ARG A 64 -26.80 15.76 52.15
N LYS A 65 -26.93 14.75 53.00
CA LYS A 65 -26.69 13.34 52.64
C LYS A 65 -27.76 12.80 51.71
N GLU A 66 -29.02 13.19 51.88
CA GLU A 66 -30.12 12.85 50.96
C GLU A 66 -29.88 13.46 49.58
N GLN A 67 -29.47 14.73 49.51
CA GLN A 67 -29.09 15.37 48.24
C GLN A 67 -27.89 14.70 47.57
N GLU A 68 -26.88 14.32 48.34
CA GLU A 68 -25.71 13.59 47.84
C GLU A 68 -26.11 12.20 47.31
N LEU A 69 -26.97 11.48 48.02
CA LEU A 69 -27.48 10.18 47.63
C LEU A 69 -28.29 10.27 46.33
N GLU A 70 -29.13 11.28 46.18
CA GLU A 70 -29.92 11.49 44.97
C GLU A 70 -29.02 11.83 43.76
N ARG A 71 -27.97 12.64 43.97
CA ARG A 71 -26.95 12.88 42.92
C ARG A 71 -26.25 11.60 42.50
N LEU A 72 -25.81 10.79 43.48
CA LEU A 72 -25.17 9.51 43.18
C LEU A 72 -26.10 8.53 42.45
N ARG A 73 -27.41 8.54 42.76
CA ARG A 73 -28.40 7.75 42.01
C ARG A 73 -28.49 8.19 40.55
N MET A 74 -28.62 9.49 40.30
CA MET A 74 -28.65 10.02 38.93
C MET A 74 -27.37 9.69 38.17
N ASP A 75 -26.20 9.82 38.81
CA ASP A 75 -24.92 9.47 38.19
C ASP A 75 -24.85 7.97 37.86
N CYS A 76 -25.29 7.09 38.75
CA CYS A 76 -25.37 5.65 38.52
C CYS A 76 -26.25 5.31 37.31
N GLU A 77 -27.43 5.94 37.19
CA GLU A 77 -28.32 5.74 36.05
C GLU A 77 -27.70 6.22 34.74
N HIS A 78 -27.06 7.38 34.75
CA HIS A 78 -26.35 7.93 33.60
C HIS A 78 -25.19 7.02 33.15
N PHE A 79 -24.35 6.56 34.09
CA PHE A 79 -23.27 5.63 33.77
C PHE A 79 -23.77 4.29 33.26
N LYS A 80 -24.88 3.77 33.82
CA LYS A 80 -25.51 2.54 33.35
C LYS A 80 -25.99 2.69 31.90
N ALA A 81 -26.73 3.76 31.58
CA ALA A 81 -27.20 4.03 30.22
C ALA A 81 -26.04 4.16 29.23
N ARG A 82 -24.95 4.84 29.63
CA ARG A 82 -23.76 5.01 28.80
C ARG A 82 -23.02 3.69 28.58
N LEU A 83 -22.93 2.83 29.61
CA LEU A 83 -22.35 1.49 29.49
C LEU A 83 -23.15 0.63 28.52
N GLU A 84 -24.48 0.63 28.62
CA GLU A 84 -25.38 -0.12 27.74
C GLU A 84 -25.24 0.35 26.27
N SER A 85 -25.17 1.66 26.03
CA SER A 85 -24.93 2.23 24.70
C SER A 85 -23.59 1.75 24.11
N VAL A 86 -22.50 1.86 24.87
CA VAL A 86 -21.17 1.43 24.41
C VAL A 86 -21.12 -0.08 24.18
N GLN A 87 -21.80 -0.88 24.99
CA GLN A 87 -21.90 -2.32 24.79
C GLN A 87 -22.66 -2.67 23.50
N ALA A 88 -23.76 -1.98 23.22
CA ALA A 88 -24.53 -2.16 21.99
C ALA A 88 -23.71 -1.78 20.75
N ASP A 89 -23.02 -0.64 20.80
CA ASP A 89 -22.12 -0.19 19.72
C ASP A 89 -20.97 -1.18 19.52
N SER A 90 -20.32 -1.63 20.60
CA SER A 90 -19.24 -2.63 20.52
C SER A 90 -19.70 -3.95 19.91
N LEU A 91 -20.93 -4.39 20.21
CA LEU A 91 -21.49 -5.60 19.61
C LEU A 91 -21.79 -5.40 18.11
N ARG A 92 -22.31 -4.23 17.74
CA ARG A 92 -22.55 -3.87 16.33
C ARG A 92 -21.24 -3.86 15.55
N GLU A 93 -20.23 -3.15 16.04
CA GLU A 93 -18.90 -3.07 15.43
C GLU A 93 -18.24 -4.45 15.30
N LYS A 94 -18.38 -5.33 16.31
CA LYS A 94 -17.87 -6.71 16.21
C LYS A 94 -18.54 -7.50 15.09
N LYS A 95 -19.85 -7.36 14.91
CA LYS A 95 -20.58 -8.02 13.82
C LYS A 95 -20.16 -7.49 12.46
N GLU A 96 -20.05 -6.17 12.31
CA GLU A 96 -19.60 -5.52 11.07
C GLU A 96 -18.16 -5.94 10.73
N LYS A 97 -17.25 -5.96 11.71
CA LYS A 97 -15.87 -6.41 11.54
C LYS A 97 -15.79 -7.86 11.06
N LEU A 98 -16.64 -8.75 11.56
CA LEU A 98 -16.70 -10.14 11.11
C LEU A 98 -17.20 -10.23 9.66
N ALA A 99 -18.26 -9.48 9.32
CA ALA A 99 -18.80 -9.43 7.96
C ALA A 99 -17.76 -8.91 6.96
N LEU A 100 -17.06 -7.82 7.28
CA LEU A 100 -16.01 -7.26 6.44
C LEU A 100 -14.82 -8.21 6.25
N ARG A 101 -14.43 -8.94 7.31
CA ARG A 101 -13.38 -9.96 7.20
C ARG A 101 -13.79 -11.10 6.27
N GLN A 102 -15.05 -11.52 6.33
CA GLN A 102 -15.56 -12.54 5.43
C GLN A 102 -15.53 -12.06 3.97
N GLN A 103 -16.04 -10.85 3.69
CA GLN A 103 -16.00 -10.27 2.34
C GLN A 103 -14.57 -10.11 1.82
N LEU A 104 -13.63 -9.69 2.66
CA LEU A 104 -12.22 -9.58 2.29
C LEU A 104 -11.62 -10.95 1.93
N ASN A 105 -11.95 -11.99 2.69
CA ASN A 105 -11.48 -13.34 2.40
C ASN A 105 -12.07 -13.89 1.09
N GLU A 106 -13.36 -13.66 0.84
CA GLU A 106 -14.04 -14.03 -0.40
C GLU A 106 -13.43 -13.31 -1.60
N ALA A 107 -13.23 -11.99 -1.51
CA ALA A 107 -12.59 -11.20 -2.56
C ALA A 107 -11.13 -11.65 -2.81
N ARG A 108 -10.38 -11.96 -1.75
CA ARG A 108 -9.01 -12.50 -1.87
C ARG A 108 -9.00 -13.85 -2.60
N GLN A 109 -9.93 -14.75 -2.28
CA GLN A 109 -10.04 -16.04 -2.94
C GLN A 109 -10.40 -15.88 -4.43
N GLN A 110 -11.32 -14.98 -4.75
CA GLN A 110 -11.67 -14.68 -6.15
C GLN A 110 -10.49 -14.11 -6.93
N LEU A 111 -9.71 -13.21 -6.35
CA LEU A 111 -8.52 -12.65 -6.99
C LEU A 111 -7.44 -13.71 -7.25
N LEU A 112 -7.22 -14.63 -6.29
CA LEU A 112 -6.28 -15.74 -6.49
C LEU A 112 -6.73 -16.65 -7.63
N GLN A 113 -8.00 -17.05 -7.64
CA GLN A 113 -8.57 -17.86 -8.72
C GLN A 113 -8.48 -17.17 -10.08
N GLN A 114 -8.69 -15.85 -10.12
CA GLN A 114 -8.56 -15.08 -11.36
C GLN A 114 -7.09 -15.01 -11.82
N ALA A 115 -6.14 -14.85 -10.90
CA ALA A 115 -4.72 -14.83 -11.22
C ALA A 115 -4.25 -16.19 -11.80
N ASP A 116 -4.65 -17.30 -11.18
CA ASP A 116 -4.34 -18.65 -11.66
C ASP A 116 -4.95 -18.86 -13.05
N TYR A 117 -6.23 -18.55 -13.22
CA TYR A 117 -6.92 -18.68 -14.51
C TYR A 117 -6.30 -17.82 -15.61
N CYS A 118 -5.94 -16.56 -15.33
CA CYS A 118 -5.28 -15.69 -16.29
C CYS A 118 -3.88 -16.20 -16.66
N THR A 119 -3.17 -16.83 -15.73
CA THR A 119 -1.85 -17.41 -15.97
C THR A 119 -1.96 -18.64 -16.86
N GLU A 120 -2.86 -19.59 -16.54
CA GLU A 120 -3.13 -20.77 -17.37
C GLU A 120 -3.59 -20.39 -18.78
N MET A 121 -4.55 -19.45 -18.89
CA MET A 121 -5.02 -18.95 -20.19
C MET A 121 -3.88 -18.27 -20.96
N GLY A 122 -3.11 -17.42 -20.28
CA GLY A 122 -1.98 -16.70 -20.86
C GLY A 122 -0.93 -17.66 -21.41
N ALA A 123 -0.57 -18.68 -20.64
CA ALA A 123 0.36 -19.73 -21.04
C ALA A 123 -0.13 -20.46 -22.29
N ALA A 124 -1.37 -20.95 -22.30
CA ALA A 124 -1.93 -21.66 -23.43
C ALA A 124 -2.02 -20.78 -24.69
N ALA A 125 -2.62 -19.60 -24.58
CA ALA A 125 -2.83 -18.70 -25.72
C ALA A 125 -1.52 -18.17 -26.29
N CYS A 126 -0.57 -17.77 -25.42
CA CYS A 126 0.72 -17.25 -25.89
C CYS A 126 1.61 -18.36 -26.44
N THR A 127 1.52 -19.60 -25.93
CA THR A 127 2.28 -20.72 -26.52
C THR A 127 1.82 -21.01 -27.94
N ILE A 128 0.50 -20.98 -28.19
CA ILE A 128 -0.06 -21.10 -29.54
C ILE A 128 0.42 -19.93 -30.40
N LEU A 129 0.30 -18.70 -29.90
CA LEU A 129 0.71 -17.49 -30.62
C LEU A 129 2.21 -17.50 -30.95
N TRP A 130 3.04 -17.97 -30.02
CA TRP A 130 4.46 -18.18 -30.24
C TRP A 130 4.69 -19.14 -31.40
N GLY A 131 4.03 -20.31 -31.38
CA GLY A 131 4.12 -21.29 -32.47
C GLY A 131 3.77 -20.71 -33.84
N VAL A 132 2.63 -20.04 -33.96
CA VAL A 132 2.17 -19.48 -35.24
C VAL A 132 2.95 -18.24 -35.69
N SER A 133 3.51 -17.47 -34.75
CA SER A 133 4.32 -16.27 -35.07
C SER A 133 5.65 -16.58 -35.75
N SER A 134 6.03 -17.85 -35.89
CA SER A 134 7.16 -18.27 -36.73
C SER A 134 6.95 -17.97 -38.23
N SER A 135 5.71 -17.76 -38.67
CA SER A 135 5.38 -17.30 -40.02
C SER A 135 5.43 -15.77 -40.12
N GLU A 136 6.11 -15.27 -41.15
CA GLU A 136 6.20 -13.85 -41.45
C GLU A 136 4.82 -13.22 -41.74
N GLU A 137 3.91 -13.96 -42.38
CA GLU A 137 2.54 -13.54 -42.66
C GLU A 137 1.75 -13.30 -41.37
N VAL A 138 1.92 -14.18 -40.37
CA VAL A 138 1.29 -14.04 -39.06
C VAL A 138 1.86 -12.83 -38.32
N VAL A 139 3.18 -12.61 -38.36
CA VAL A 139 3.79 -11.41 -37.78
C VAL A 139 3.22 -10.15 -38.42
N LYS A 140 3.11 -10.09 -39.75
CA LYS A 140 2.49 -8.95 -40.45
C LYS A 140 1.05 -8.71 -40.00
N ALA A 141 0.26 -9.77 -39.82
CA ALA A 141 -1.11 -9.66 -39.33
C ALA A 141 -1.19 -9.16 -37.89
N ILE A 142 -0.32 -9.64 -36.99
CA ILE A 142 -0.22 -9.15 -35.60
C ILE A 142 0.08 -7.65 -35.59
N LEU A 143 1.08 -7.21 -36.35
CA LEU A 143 1.55 -5.82 -36.38
C LEU A 143 0.58 -4.87 -37.08
N ALA A 144 -0.25 -5.36 -37.99
CA ALA A 144 -1.33 -4.58 -38.60
C ALA A 144 -2.52 -4.35 -37.65
N GLY A 145 -2.62 -5.12 -36.55
CA GLY A 145 -3.68 -5.00 -35.56
C GLY A 145 -3.52 -3.77 -34.66
N ASP A 146 -4.64 -3.15 -34.29
CA ASP A 146 -4.69 -1.96 -33.41
C ASP A 146 -4.23 -2.25 -31.97
N LYS A 147 -4.15 -3.53 -31.57
CA LYS A 147 -3.70 -3.97 -30.25
C LYS A 147 -2.21 -4.30 -30.17
N ALA A 148 -1.46 -4.27 -31.28
CA ALA A 148 -0.05 -4.68 -31.30
C ALA A 148 0.78 -3.95 -30.22
N LEU A 149 0.73 -2.62 -30.19
CA LEU A 149 1.48 -1.83 -29.21
C LEU A 149 1.09 -2.15 -27.77
N LYS A 150 -0.22 -2.30 -27.50
CA LYS A 150 -0.72 -2.66 -26.17
C LYS A 150 -0.22 -4.04 -25.76
N PHE A 151 -0.22 -5.01 -26.67
CA PHE A 151 0.29 -6.35 -26.43
C PHE A 151 1.75 -6.30 -26.01
N PHE A 152 2.63 -5.65 -26.79
CA PHE A 152 4.06 -5.59 -26.47
C PHE A 152 4.37 -4.78 -25.19
N ASN A 153 3.57 -3.77 -24.86
CA ASN A 153 3.69 -3.08 -23.56
C ASN A 153 3.34 -4.01 -22.39
N ILE A 154 2.27 -4.79 -22.50
CA ILE A 154 1.91 -5.80 -21.50
C ILE A 154 3.00 -6.87 -21.41
N THR A 155 3.53 -7.33 -22.56
CA THR A 155 4.65 -8.28 -22.59
C THR A 155 5.85 -7.79 -21.77
N GLY A 156 6.27 -6.53 -21.96
CA GLY A 156 7.35 -5.93 -21.17
C GLY A 156 7.04 -5.92 -19.67
N GLN A 157 5.85 -5.45 -19.29
CA GLN A 157 5.42 -5.38 -17.89
C GLN A 157 5.31 -6.76 -17.23
N THR A 158 4.84 -7.78 -17.95
CA THR A 158 4.74 -9.15 -17.45
C THR A 158 6.13 -9.73 -17.22
N MET A 159 7.04 -9.58 -18.18
CA MET A 159 8.44 -10.03 -18.01
C MET A 159 9.12 -9.30 -16.84
N GLU A 160 8.88 -8.00 -16.69
CA GLU A 160 9.45 -7.21 -15.59
C GLU A 160 8.91 -7.66 -14.23
N SER A 161 7.58 -7.83 -14.12
CA SER A 161 6.94 -8.33 -12.89
C SER A 161 7.46 -9.72 -12.51
N PHE A 162 7.65 -10.58 -13.50
CA PHE A 162 8.20 -11.92 -13.31
C PHE A 162 9.63 -11.87 -12.79
N VAL A 163 10.53 -11.12 -13.43
CA VAL A 163 11.92 -11.02 -12.96
C VAL A 163 12.00 -10.44 -11.54
N LYS A 164 11.15 -9.47 -11.21
CA LYS A 164 11.07 -8.89 -9.85
C LYS A 164 10.54 -9.85 -8.80
N SER A 165 9.72 -10.85 -9.17
CA SER A 165 9.18 -11.84 -8.23
C SER A 165 10.16 -12.99 -7.95
N LEU A 166 11.25 -13.11 -8.72
CA LEU A 166 12.27 -14.13 -8.52
C LEU A 166 13.08 -13.87 -7.25
N ASP A 167 12.66 -14.48 -6.14
CA ASP A 167 13.45 -14.53 -4.91
C ASP A 167 14.66 -15.44 -5.09
N GLY A 168 15.79 -14.85 -5.50
CA GLY A 168 17.19 -15.24 -5.26
C GLY A 168 17.72 -16.63 -5.68
N ASP A 169 16.92 -17.69 -5.58
CA ASP A 169 17.28 -19.11 -5.64
C ASP A 169 16.17 -19.99 -6.29
N VAL A 170 15.20 -19.36 -6.97
CA VAL A 170 14.17 -20.10 -7.73
C VAL A 170 14.82 -20.78 -8.93
N LYS A 171 14.99 -22.10 -8.85
CA LYS A 171 15.25 -22.95 -10.01
C LYS A 171 14.07 -22.86 -10.97
N GLU A 172 14.34 -22.84 -12.28
CA GLU A 172 13.31 -22.92 -13.33
C GLU A 172 12.43 -24.15 -13.09
N LEU A 173 11.27 -23.96 -12.46
CA LEU A 173 10.22 -24.97 -12.35
C LEU A 173 9.37 -24.91 -13.62
N ASP A 174 8.86 -26.04 -14.11
CA ASP A 174 7.92 -26.05 -15.23
C ASP A 174 6.54 -25.60 -14.72
N SER A 175 6.34 -24.29 -14.60
CA SER A 175 5.07 -23.66 -14.19
C SER A 175 4.40 -22.96 -15.37
N ASP A 176 3.08 -22.82 -15.31
CA ASP A 176 2.32 -22.05 -16.31
C ASP A 176 2.78 -20.59 -16.37
N GLU A 177 3.21 -20.01 -15.24
CA GLU A 177 3.80 -18.66 -15.20
C GLU A 177 5.10 -18.59 -16.03
N ASN A 178 6.00 -19.56 -15.87
CA ASN A 178 7.23 -19.64 -16.66
C ASN A 178 6.93 -19.85 -18.14
N GLN A 179 6.01 -20.76 -18.46
CA GLN A 179 5.59 -21.00 -19.85
C GLN A 179 4.97 -19.76 -20.48
N PHE A 180 4.12 -19.03 -19.74
CA PHE A 180 3.52 -17.79 -20.19
C PHE A 180 4.59 -16.73 -20.51
N VAL A 181 5.52 -16.50 -19.59
CA VAL A 181 6.61 -15.52 -19.76
C VAL A 181 7.55 -15.90 -20.91
N PHE A 182 7.93 -17.19 -21.01
CA PHE A 182 8.76 -17.67 -22.12
C PHE A 182 8.04 -17.57 -23.46
N ALA A 183 6.74 -17.84 -23.51
CA ALA A 183 5.95 -17.69 -24.72
C ALA A 183 5.85 -16.24 -25.17
N LEU A 184 5.66 -15.30 -24.25
CA LEU A 184 5.70 -13.88 -24.56
C LEU A 184 7.06 -13.45 -25.12
N ALA A 185 8.16 -13.82 -24.48
CA ALA A 185 9.50 -13.54 -24.97
C ALA A 185 9.77 -14.21 -26.34
N GLY A 186 9.28 -15.43 -26.53
CA GLY A 186 9.36 -16.17 -27.78
C GLY A 186 8.63 -15.52 -28.95
N ILE A 187 7.45 -14.95 -28.70
CA ILE A 187 6.72 -14.14 -29.70
C ILE A 187 7.57 -12.94 -30.10
N VAL A 188 8.17 -12.24 -29.13
CA VAL A 188 9.06 -11.10 -29.42
C VAL A 188 10.26 -11.52 -30.28
N THR A 189 10.87 -12.68 -29.98
CA THR A 189 11.98 -13.23 -30.78
C THR A 189 11.58 -13.48 -32.23
N ASN A 190 10.41 -14.10 -32.45
CA ASN A 190 9.90 -14.36 -33.80
C ASN A 190 9.55 -13.06 -34.54
N VAL A 191 8.94 -12.08 -33.86
CA VAL A 191 8.66 -10.77 -34.42
C VAL A 191 9.97 -10.07 -34.83
N ALA A 192 10.99 -10.11 -33.99
CA ALA A 192 12.31 -9.56 -34.30
C ALA A 192 13.00 -10.27 -35.47
N ALA A 193 12.70 -11.56 -35.73
CA ALA A 193 13.26 -12.28 -36.87
C ALA A 193 12.76 -11.73 -38.23
N VAL A 194 11.62 -11.04 -38.25
CA VAL A 194 11.00 -10.48 -39.45
C VAL A 194 11.36 -9.00 -39.64
N ALA A 195 11.62 -8.56 -40.87
CA ALA A 195 12.03 -7.19 -41.18
C ALA A 195 11.04 -6.11 -40.69
N CYS A 196 9.73 -6.28 -40.96
CA CYS A 196 8.72 -5.35 -40.47
C CYS A 196 8.57 -5.35 -38.94
N GLY A 197 8.85 -6.49 -38.30
CA GLY A 197 8.86 -6.59 -36.84
C GLY A 197 10.03 -5.85 -36.21
N ARG A 198 11.24 -5.93 -36.79
CA ARG A 198 12.38 -5.10 -36.36
C ARG A 198 12.07 -3.62 -36.44
N GLU A 199 11.51 -3.18 -37.57
CA GLU A 199 11.14 -1.77 -37.75
C GLU A 199 10.08 -1.35 -36.71
N PHE A 200 9.07 -2.17 -36.46
CA PHE A 200 8.06 -1.91 -35.44
C PHE A 200 8.68 -1.81 -34.03
N LEU A 201 9.54 -2.75 -33.66
CA LEU A 201 10.17 -2.77 -32.33
C LEU A 201 10.97 -1.48 -32.07
N VAL A 202 11.74 -1.04 -33.06
CA VAL A 202 12.63 0.11 -32.95
C VAL A 202 11.91 1.45 -33.12
N THR A 203 10.71 1.48 -33.72
CA THR A 203 9.93 2.71 -33.90
C THR A 203 8.84 2.90 -32.86
N SER A 204 8.13 1.82 -32.55
CA SER A 204 6.86 1.88 -31.83
C SER A 204 6.95 1.19 -30.46
N SER A 205 7.82 0.18 -30.31
CA SER A 205 7.93 -0.64 -29.10
C SER A 205 9.26 -0.50 -28.37
N ARG A 206 9.86 0.70 -28.39
CA ARG A 206 11.16 0.99 -27.77
C ARG A 206 11.23 0.64 -26.29
N VAL A 207 10.15 0.93 -25.56
CA VAL A 207 10.03 0.61 -24.13
C VAL A 207 10.27 -0.87 -23.88
N LEU A 208 9.78 -1.76 -24.76
CA LEU A 208 10.03 -3.20 -24.64
C LEU A 208 11.51 -3.55 -24.79
N LEU A 209 12.22 -2.90 -25.72
CA LEU A 209 13.67 -3.13 -25.90
C LEU A 209 14.46 -2.64 -24.68
N ASP A 210 14.09 -1.47 -24.15
CA ASP A 210 14.70 -0.91 -22.94
C ASP A 210 14.46 -1.84 -21.74
N THR A 211 13.23 -2.35 -21.60
CA THR A 211 12.89 -3.36 -20.59
C THR A 211 13.74 -4.61 -20.77
N ILE A 212 13.86 -5.16 -21.98
CA ILE A 212 14.70 -6.35 -22.22
C ILE A 212 16.16 -6.12 -21.79
N LEU A 213 16.74 -4.97 -22.15
CA LEU A 213 18.11 -4.62 -21.74
C LEU A 213 18.25 -4.53 -20.22
N GLN A 214 17.29 -3.90 -19.55
CA GLN A 214 17.26 -3.80 -18.10
C GLN A 214 17.15 -5.18 -17.43
N LEU A 215 16.20 -6.01 -17.87
CA LEU A 215 15.96 -7.33 -17.29
C LEU A 215 17.15 -8.28 -17.46
N LEU A 216 17.88 -8.16 -18.56
CA LEU A 216 19.12 -8.91 -18.75
C LEU A 216 20.16 -8.56 -17.68
N GLY A 217 20.24 -7.29 -17.26
CA GLY A 217 21.15 -6.83 -16.19
C GLY A 217 20.67 -7.16 -14.77
N ASP A 218 19.37 -7.30 -14.56
CA ASP A 218 18.78 -7.57 -13.24
C ASP A 218 18.87 -9.07 -12.84
N LEU A 219 18.88 -9.98 -13.81
CA LEU A 219 18.95 -11.42 -13.57
C LEU A 219 20.35 -11.86 -13.12
N LYS A 220 20.48 -12.79 -12.16
CA LYS A 220 21.81 -13.29 -11.75
C LYS A 220 22.43 -14.25 -12.79
N PRO A 221 23.76 -14.46 -12.82
CA PRO A 221 24.38 -15.47 -13.68
C PRO A 221 23.78 -16.87 -13.45
N GLY A 222 23.41 -17.58 -14.52
CA GLY A 222 22.79 -18.91 -14.45
C GLY A 222 21.33 -18.93 -14.00
N GLN A 223 20.72 -17.78 -13.71
CA GLN A 223 19.30 -17.65 -13.39
C GLN A 223 18.47 -17.41 -14.66
N CYS A 224 17.35 -18.11 -14.81
CA CYS A 224 16.40 -17.94 -15.90
C CYS A 224 17.07 -17.94 -17.29
N THR A 225 17.97 -18.90 -17.54
CA THR A 225 18.80 -18.94 -18.75
C THR A 225 17.94 -18.98 -20.00
N ARG A 226 16.80 -19.69 -19.98
CA ARG A 226 15.88 -19.75 -21.12
C ARG A 226 15.30 -18.38 -21.48
N LEU A 227 14.92 -17.58 -20.48
CA LEU A 227 14.43 -16.23 -20.70
C LEU A 227 15.54 -15.32 -21.23
N LYS A 228 16.75 -15.40 -20.66
CA LYS A 228 17.92 -14.64 -21.15
C LYS A 228 18.21 -14.94 -22.62
N VAL A 229 18.20 -16.22 -23.00
CA VAL A 229 18.43 -16.65 -24.38
C VAL A 229 17.38 -16.05 -25.32
N LEU A 230 16.09 -16.11 -24.99
CA LEU A 230 15.02 -15.52 -25.81
C LEU A 230 15.18 -14.00 -25.95
N MET A 231 15.49 -13.31 -24.86
CA MET A 231 15.76 -11.87 -24.87
C MET A 231 16.98 -11.51 -25.72
N LEU A 232 18.08 -12.24 -25.59
CA LEU A 232 19.30 -12.02 -26.37
C LEU A 232 19.11 -12.35 -27.85
N MET A 233 18.35 -13.41 -28.17
CA MET A 233 17.94 -13.71 -29.54
C MET A 233 17.12 -12.58 -30.15
N SER A 234 16.18 -12.02 -29.39
CA SER A 234 15.40 -10.85 -29.82
C SER A 234 16.30 -9.66 -30.12
N LEU A 235 17.25 -9.33 -29.24
CA LEU A 235 18.19 -8.22 -29.44
C LEU A 235 19.13 -8.46 -30.63
N TYR A 236 19.68 -9.68 -30.76
CA TYR A 236 20.47 -10.06 -31.92
C TYR A 236 19.68 -9.91 -33.22
N ASN A 237 18.44 -10.40 -33.25
CA ASN A 237 17.59 -10.25 -34.41
C ASN A 237 17.37 -8.76 -34.73
N VAL A 238 17.03 -7.92 -33.74
CA VAL A 238 16.93 -6.46 -33.91
C VAL A 238 18.21 -5.84 -34.45
N SER A 239 19.38 -6.31 -34.01
CA SER A 239 20.71 -5.82 -34.43
C SER A 239 21.01 -6.05 -35.91
N ILE A 240 20.35 -7.00 -36.57
CA ILE A 240 20.49 -7.23 -38.03
C ILE A 240 20.06 -5.99 -38.84
N ASN A 241 19.21 -5.12 -38.26
CA ASN A 241 18.84 -3.85 -38.86
C ASN A 241 19.67 -2.70 -38.26
N LEU A 242 20.30 -1.87 -39.11
CA LEU A 242 21.16 -0.75 -38.68
C LEU A 242 20.49 0.20 -37.68
N LYS A 243 19.21 0.52 -37.87
CA LYS A 243 18.46 1.40 -36.95
C LYS A 243 18.29 0.74 -35.59
N GLY A 244 18.02 -0.57 -35.58
CA GLY A 244 17.95 -1.37 -34.37
C GLY A 244 19.28 -1.48 -33.64
N LEU A 245 20.36 -1.78 -34.37
CA LEU A 245 21.72 -1.84 -33.81
C LEU A 245 22.14 -0.50 -33.21
N LYS A 246 21.92 0.62 -33.92
CA LYS A 246 22.17 1.97 -33.39
C LYS A 246 21.37 2.22 -32.11
N TYR A 247 20.08 1.89 -32.12
CA TYR A 247 19.22 2.08 -30.95
C TYR A 247 19.72 1.33 -29.71
N ILE A 248 20.00 0.04 -29.84
CA ILE A 248 20.42 -0.78 -28.68
C ILE A 248 21.84 -0.43 -28.21
N SER A 249 22.75 -0.12 -29.14
CA SER A 249 24.15 0.18 -28.81
C SER A 249 24.35 1.56 -28.18
N GLU A 250 23.44 2.50 -28.45
CA GLU A 250 23.43 3.83 -27.81
C GLU A 250 22.78 3.79 -26.40
N SER A 251 22.23 2.65 -25.98
CA SER A 251 21.68 2.48 -24.64
C SER A 251 22.79 2.57 -23.57
N PRO A 252 22.62 3.38 -22.50
CA PRO A 252 23.61 3.51 -21.44
C PRO A 252 23.93 2.15 -20.79
N GLY A 253 25.21 1.81 -20.70
CA GLY A 253 25.65 0.57 -20.06
C GLY A 253 25.49 -0.69 -20.93
N PHE A 254 25.15 -0.56 -22.22
CA PHE A 254 25.04 -1.69 -23.14
C PHE A 254 26.32 -2.53 -23.20
N ILE A 255 27.48 -1.91 -23.39
CA ILE A 255 28.76 -2.63 -23.48
C ILE A 255 29.14 -3.33 -22.15
N PRO A 256 29.08 -2.67 -20.97
CA PRO A 256 29.23 -3.33 -19.68
C PRO A 256 28.28 -4.51 -19.48
N LEU A 257 27.02 -4.39 -19.92
CA LEU A 257 26.04 -5.48 -19.86
C LEU A 257 26.50 -6.70 -20.66
N LEU A 258 27.02 -6.51 -21.88
CA LEU A 258 27.54 -7.62 -22.69
C LEU A 258 28.70 -8.35 -21.97
N TRP A 259 29.62 -7.60 -21.36
CA TRP A 259 30.76 -8.21 -20.63
C TRP A 259 30.31 -8.98 -19.41
N TRP A 260 29.37 -8.42 -18.66
CA TRP A 260 28.78 -9.10 -17.52
C TRP A 260 28.05 -10.38 -17.96
N LEU A 261 27.30 -10.36 -19.07
CA LEU A 261 26.62 -11.54 -19.63
C LEU A 261 27.60 -12.61 -20.17
N LEU A 262 28.78 -12.26 -20.68
CA LEU A 262 29.81 -13.24 -21.07
C LEU A 262 30.37 -14.04 -19.88
N SER A 263 30.11 -13.57 -18.65
CA SER A 263 30.47 -14.27 -17.42
C SER A 263 29.40 -15.29 -16.98
N ASP A 264 28.27 -15.39 -17.70
CA ASP A 264 27.24 -16.38 -17.42
C ASP A 264 27.79 -17.81 -17.60
N PRO A 265 27.43 -18.76 -16.73
CA PRO A 265 27.83 -20.16 -16.89
C PRO A 265 27.17 -20.84 -18.09
N ASP A 266 26.03 -20.34 -18.57
CA ASP A 266 25.31 -20.93 -19.70
C ASP A 266 25.96 -20.61 -21.06
N ALA A 267 26.20 -21.65 -21.85
CA ALA A 267 26.88 -21.53 -23.13
C ALA A 267 26.04 -20.86 -24.21
N GLU A 268 24.71 -21.01 -24.17
CA GLU A 268 23.81 -20.39 -25.15
C GLU A 268 23.66 -18.90 -24.88
N VAL A 269 23.58 -18.49 -23.60
CA VAL A 269 23.65 -17.07 -23.21
C VAL A 269 24.93 -16.45 -23.76
N CYS A 270 26.09 -17.07 -23.49
CA CYS A 270 27.37 -16.58 -24.00
C CYS A 270 27.41 -16.51 -25.54
N LEU A 271 26.87 -17.52 -26.24
CA LEU A 271 26.83 -17.55 -27.70
C LEU A 271 26.07 -16.35 -28.27
N HIS A 272 24.88 -16.06 -27.75
CA HIS A 272 24.09 -14.93 -28.24
C HIS A 272 24.71 -13.58 -27.90
N VAL A 273 25.41 -13.47 -26.76
CA VAL A 273 26.19 -12.28 -26.44
C VAL A 273 27.33 -12.08 -27.42
N LEU A 274 28.10 -13.13 -27.77
CA LEU A 274 29.18 -13.01 -28.76
C LEU A 274 28.65 -12.57 -30.13
N ARG A 275 27.51 -13.11 -30.58
CA ARG A 275 26.87 -12.69 -31.83
C ARG A 275 26.43 -11.22 -31.80
N LEU A 276 25.91 -10.76 -30.66
CA LEU A 276 25.53 -9.38 -30.49
C LEU A 276 26.76 -8.45 -30.46
N VAL A 277 27.85 -8.85 -29.80
CA VAL A 277 29.13 -8.14 -29.84
C VAL A 277 29.64 -8.05 -31.28
N GLN A 278 29.60 -9.15 -32.02
CA GLN A 278 30.03 -9.20 -33.42
C GLN A 278 29.21 -8.24 -34.31
N SER A 279 27.90 -8.13 -34.08
CA SER A 279 27.06 -7.16 -34.82
C SER A 279 27.52 -5.71 -34.63
N VAL A 280 27.99 -5.34 -33.44
CA VAL A 280 28.54 -4.01 -33.15
C VAL A 280 29.88 -3.83 -33.85
N VAL A 281 30.74 -4.84 -33.79
CA VAL A 281 32.11 -4.82 -34.33
C VAL A 281 32.11 -4.70 -35.86
N LEU A 282 31.19 -5.40 -36.53
CA LEU A 282 31.10 -5.42 -37.99
C LEU A 282 30.45 -4.18 -38.60
N GLU A 283 29.81 -3.32 -37.79
CA GLU A 283 29.16 -2.10 -38.28
C GLU A 283 30.02 -0.85 -38.00
N PRO A 284 30.70 -0.27 -39.01
CA PRO A 284 31.72 0.77 -38.80
C PRO A 284 31.23 2.01 -38.06
N GLU A 285 30.01 2.47 -38.37
CA GLU A 285 29.42 3.66 -37.74
C GLU A 285 29.14 3.46 -36.25
N VAL A 286 28.82 2.22 -35.86
CA VAL A 286 28.51 1.87 -34.48
C VAL A 286 29.80 1.55 -33.74
N PHE A 287 30.68 0.75 -34.34
CA PHE A 287 31.97 0.41 -33.78
C PHE A 287 32.82 1.65 -33.48
N SER A 288 32.88 2.61 -34.41
CA SER A 288 33.67 3.84 -34.20
C SER A 288 33.29 4.61 -32.93
N LYS A 289 32.01 4.61 -32.54
CA LYS A 289 31.53 5.21 -31.29
C LYS A 289 31.90 4.38 -30.06
N ALA A 290 31.82 3.05 -30.17
CA ALA A 290 32.08 2.13 -29.06
C ALA A 290 33.57 1.73 -28.92
N ALA A 291 34.42 2.02 -29.91
CA ALA A 291 35.79 1.50 -30.02
C ALA A 291 36.67 1.78 -28.80
N SER A 292 36.52 2.95 -28.19
CA SER A 292 37.28 3.30 -26.97
C SER A 292 36.91 2.40 -25.80
N GLU A 293 35.62 2.16 -25.59
CA GLU A 293 35.10 1.31 -24.53
C GLU A 293 35.50 -0.15 -24.77
N PHE A 294 35.37 -0.64 -26.01
CA PHE A 294 35.84 -1.97 -26.42
C PHE A 294 37.33 -2.16 -26.10
N ARG A 295 38.19 -1.24 -26.52
CA ARG A 295 39.64 -1.33 -26.26
C ARG A 295 39.98 -1.34 -24.77
N SER A 296 39.20 -0.63 -23.95
CA SER A 296 39.47 -0.51 -22.50
C SER A 296 38.92 -1.65 -21.65
N SER A 297 37.85 -2.32 -22.08
CA SER A 297 37.04 -3.19 -21.21
C SER A 297 36.73 -4.58 -21.77
N LEU A 298 37.07 -4.86 -23.03
CA LEU A 298 36.81 -6.14 -23.68
C LEU A 298 37.45 -7.32 -22.90
N PRO A 299 36.67 -8.32 -22.46
CA PRO A 299 37.18 -9.47 -21.73
C PRO A 299 37.84 -10.50 -22.67
N LEU A 300 38.94 -10.11 -23.33
CA LEU A 300 39.60 -10.88 -24.38
C LEU A 300 40.03 -12.28 -23.93
N GLN A 301 40.47 -12.43 -22.66
CA GLN A 301 40.83 -13.73 -22.10
C GLN A 301 39.62 -14.68 -22.02
N ARG A 302 38.44 -14.16 -21.66
CA ARG A 302 37.21 -14.95 -21.59
C ARG A 302 36.78 -15.41 -22.98
N ILE A 303 36.84 -14.53 -23.98
CA ILE A 303 36.53 -14.87 -25.38
C ILE A 303 37.50 -15.93 -25.92
N ARG A 304 38.81 -15.80 -25.63
CA ARG A 304 39.81 -16.82 -25.98
C ARG A 304 39.49 -18.17 -25.34
N ALA A 305 39.10 -18.22 -24.07
CA ALA A 305 38.68 -19.46 -23.42
C ALA A 305 37.44 -20.08 -24.11
N MET A 306 36.50 -19.26 -24.59
CA MET A 306 35.33 -19.73 -25.36
C MET A 306 35.72 -20.32 -26.72
N SER A 307 36.79 -19.82 -27.37
CA SER A 307 37.33 -20.36 -28.63
C SER A 307 37.96 -21.75 -28.52
N GLU A 308 38.09 -22.26 -27.30
CA GLU A 308 38.54 -23.60 -26.94
C GLU A 308 37.41 -24.46 -26.33
N SER A 309 36.18 -23.93 -26.31
CA SER A 309 35.01 -24.62 -25.75
C SER A 309 34.68 -25.90 -26.50
N ARG A 310 34.07 -26.86 -25.79
CA ARG A 310 33.50 -28.09 -26.37
C ARG A 310 32.21 -27.82 -27.15
N ASN A 311 31.52 -26.71 -26.88
CA ASN A 311 30.34 -26.32 -27.64
C ASN A 311 30.79 -25.74 -29.00
N SER A 312 30.51 -26.47 -30.08
CA SER A 312 30.94 -26.12 -31.44
C SER A 312 30.46 -24.74 -31.90
N HIS A 313 29.20 -24.39 -31.60
CA HIS A 313 28.65 -23.10 -32.00
C HIS A 313 29.29 -21.94 -31.24
N LEU A 314 29.47 -22.08 -29.92
CA LEU A 314 30.16 -21.08 -29.10
C LEU A 314 31.62 -20.92 -29.52
N GLN A 315 32.30 -22.05 -29.77
CA GLN A 315 33.68 -22.09 -30.24
C GLN A 315 33.84 -21.32 -31.57
N THR A 316 32.94 -21.58 -32.52
CA THR A 316 32.96 -20.96 -33.85
C THR A 316 32.75 -19.45 -33.74
N ALA A 317 31.69 -19.02 -33.05
CA ALA A 317 31.39 -17.59 -32.87
C ALA A 317 32.53 -16.83 -32.15
N ALA A 318 33.18 -17.46 -31.17
CA ALA A 318 34.32 -16.86 -30.48
C ALA A 318 35.55 -16.71 -31.39
N ARG A 319 35.81 -17.69 -32.29
CA ARG A 319 36.92 -17.60 -33.26
C ARG A 319 36.67 -16.52 -34.30
N GLU A 320 35.47 -16.50 -34.88
CA GLU A 320 35.06 -15.49 -35.86
C GLU A 320 35.21 -14.07 -35.27
N LEU A 321 34.68 -13.84 -34.06
CA LEU A 321 34.83 -12.54 -33.39
C LEU A 321 36.30 -12.16 -33.16
N LEU A 322 37.17 -13.12 -32.79
CA LEU A 322 38.59 -12.85 -32.60
C LEU A 322 39.31 -12.53 -33.91
N GLU A 323 38.86 -13.08 -35.03
CA GLU A 323 39.38 -12.76 -36.36
C GLU A 323 38.94 -11.35 -36.79
N ASP A 324 37.66 -11.02 -36.61
CA ASP A 324 37.10 -9.71 -36.91
C ASP A 324 37.81 -8.59 -36.12
N LEU A 325 38.06 -8.82 -34.82
CA LEU A 325 38.78 -7.86 -33.98
C LEU A 325 40.23 -7.65 -34.44
N ARG A 326 40.92 -8.70 -34.91
CA ARG A 326 42.30 -8.56 -35.43
C ARG A 326 42.33 -7.79 -36.74
N ALA A 327 41.36 -8.01 -37.63
CA ALA A 327 41.26 -7.26 -38.87
C ALA A 327 41.15 -5.74 -38.60
N LEU A 328 40.34 -5.36 -37.59
CA LEU A 328 40.16 -3.98 -37.19
C LEU A 328 41.38 -3.35 -36.50
N GLU A 329 42.28 -4.15 -35.92
CA GLU A 329 43.59 -3.68 -35.42
C GLU A 329 44.59 -3.44 -36.55
N HIS A 330 44.43 -4.11 -37.70
CA HIS A 330 45.27 -3.95 -38.88
C HIS A 330 44.82 -2.79 -39.79
N ASP A 331 43.54 -2.45 -39.76
CA ASP A 331 42.95 -1.36 -40.56
C ASP A 331 42.93 0.02 -39.83
N ALA A 332 43.41 0.08 -38.58
CA ALA A 332 43.45 1.28 -37.73
C ALA A 332 44.84 1.92 -37.64
#